data_AF-A0A923UPX0-F1
#
_entry.id   AF-A0A923UPX0-F1
#
_cell.length_a   1.000
_cell.length_b   1.000
_cell.length_c   1.000
_cell.angle_alpha   90.00
_cell.angle_beta   90.00
_cell.angle_gamma   90.00
#
_symmetry.space_group_name_H-M   'P 1'
#
loop_
_entity.id
_entity.type
_entity.pdbx_description
1 polymer ?
#
loop_
_entity_poly.entity_id
_entity_poly.type
_entity_poly.pdbx_seq_one_letter_code
_entity_poly.pdbx_strand_id
1 'polypeptide(L)'
;GGRPEFMFQDWEDINEKYISESSISDDFFEFQTNTADFDDDKLKAYETFISVFGNDDISTFEESFQGFYDSEDDFTYQLVEDCGYLSNVPETVARYFDYEKFSRDLFMSDYHYDNGFVFRNI
;
A
#
# COMPACT_ATOMS: atom_id res chain seq x y z
N GLY A 1 -15.99 -9.63 50.59
CA GLY A 1 -14.61 -9.20 50.30
C GLY A 1 -13.82 -10.41 49.85
N GLY A 2 -13.06 -10.26 48.77
CA GLY A 2 -12.26 -11.31 48.14
C GLY A 2 -12.44 -11.24 46.63
N ARG A 3 -11.59 -10.46 45.95
CA ARG A 3 -11.61 -10.25 44.49
C ARG A 3 -11.05 -11.51 43.80
N PRO A 4 -11.62 -11.96 42.66
CA PRO A 4 -11.04 -13.05 41.88
C PRO A 4 -9.73 -12.60 41.22
N GLU A 5 -8.75 -13.50 41.28
CA GLU A 5 -7.39 -13.35 40.79
C GLU A 5 -7.40 -13.46 39.25
N PHE A 6 -6.99 -12.40 38.55
CA PHE A 6 -6.85 -12.39 37.10
C PHE A 6 -5.61 -13.21 36.71
N MET A 7 -5.83 -14.47 36.36
CA MET A 7 -4.83 -15.29 35.68
C MET A 7 -4.76 -14.83 34.22
N PHE A 8 -3.73 -14.06 33.87
CA PHE A 8 -3.34 -13.80 32.49
C PHE A 8 -2.70 -15.08 31.93
N GLN A 9 -3.49 -15.84 31.16
CA GLN A 9 -3.02 -16.91 30.30
C GLN A 9 -3.67 -16.69 28.94
N ASP A 10 -2.97 -15.93 28.10
CA ASP A 10 -2.97 -16.06 26.64
C ASP A 10 -1.66 -15.44 26.15
N TRP A 11 -0.64 -16.29 26.12
CA TRP A 11 0.72 -16.04 25.62
C TRP A 11 1.03 -16.98 24.44
N GLU A 12 -0.01 -17.41 23.72
CA GLU A 12 0.08 -18.43 22.65
C GLU A 12 -0.03 -17.79 21.26
N ASP A 13 0.71 -16.71 21.00
CA ASP A 13 1.08 -16.34 19.61
C ASP A 13 2.30 -15.40 19.49
N ILE A 14 3.07 -15.22 20.56
CA ILE A 14 4.29 -14.41 20.49
C ILE A 14 5.40 -15.36 20.06
N ASN A 15 5.75 -15.33 18.79
CA ASN A 15 6.91 -16.04 18.25
C ASN A 15 8.12 -15.73 19.15
N GLU A 16 8.62 -16.74 19.87
CA GLU A 16 9.69 -16.61 20.90
C GLU A 16 10.99 -16.01 20.34
N LYS A 17 11.10 -15.84 19.02
CA LYS A 17 12.22 -15.19 18.33
C LYS A 17 12.18 -13.66 18.39
N TYR A 18 11.05 -13.03 18.69
CA TYR A 18 10.97 -11.57 18.83
C TYR A 18 11.43 -11.10 20.21
N ILE A 19 11.45 -11.98 21.20
CA ILE A 19 11.79 -11.67 22.60
C ILE A 19 13.32 -11.62 22.79
N SER A 20 14.02 -10.83 21.98
CA SER A 20 15.38 -10.40 22.28
C SER A 20 15.32 -8.98 22.86
N GLU A 21 15.27 -8.94 24.19
CA GLU A 21 15.79 -7.91 25.09
C GLU A 21 15.74 -6.45 24.59
N SER A 22 14.67 -5.74 24.98
CA SER A 22 14.48 -4.28 24.94
C SER A 22 14.19 -3.58 23.60
N SER A 23 13.97 -4.31 22.50
CA SER A 23 13.70 -3.69 21.17
C SER A 23 12.30 -3.97 20.59
N ILE A 24 11.48 -4.83 21.21
CA ILE A 24 10.06 -4.98 20.82
C ILE A 24 9.24 -3.73 21.16
N SER A 25 9.66 -2.88 22.10
CA SER A 25 8.71 -2.01 22.81
C SER A 25 8.44 -0.63 22.21
N ASP A 26 9.24 -0.16 21.25
CA ASP A 26 9.08 1.22 20.77
C ASP A 26 8.65 1.21 19.30
N ASP A 27 9.39 0.52 18.43
CA ASP A 27 9.07 0.41 17.00
C ASP A 27 7.71 -0.26 16.74
N PHE A 28 7.34 -1.29 17.53
CA PHE A 28 6.04 -1.96 17.41
C PHE A 28 4.87 -1.07 17.87
N PHE A 29 5.08 -0.30 18.94
CA PHE A 29 4.05 0.60 19.47
C PHE A 29 3.90 1.84 18.58
N GLU A 30 5.00 2.34 18.01
CA GLU A 30 4.98 3.39 17.01
C GLU A 30 4.25 2.93 15.75
N PHE A 31 4.58 1.75 15.21
CA PHE A 31 3.85 1.13 14.11
C PHE A 31 2.35 1.02 14.43
N GLN A 32 2.00 0.41 15.57
CA GLN A 32 0.60 0.22 15.96
C GLN A 32 -0.15 1.54 16.18
N THR A 33 0.53 2.57 16.70
CA THR A 33 -0.06 3.90 16.88
C THR A 33 -0.29 4.59 15.54
N ASN A 34 0.70 4.54 14.66
CA ASN A 34 0.69 5.20 13.36
C ASN A 34 -0.30 4.53 12.39
N THR A 35 -0.54 3.23 12.52
CA THR A 35 -1.49 2.47 11.69
C THR A 35 -2.82 2.20 12.39
N ALA A 36 -3.09 2.80 13.56
CA ALA A 36 -4.28 2.50 14.37
C ALA A 36 -5.62 2.74 13.62
N ASP A 37 -5.62 3.70 12.70
CA ASP A 37 -6.80 4.09 11.91
C ASP A 37 -6.84 3.42 10.52
N PHE A 38 -5.91 2.52 10.21
CA PHE A 38 -5.90 1.83 8.91
C PHE A 38 -6.92 0.69 8.94
N ASP A 39 -7.69 0.57 7.87
CA ASP A 39 -8.44 -0.66 7.60
C ASP A 39 -7.51 -1.78 7.10
N ASP A 40 -8.04 -2.99 7.01
CA ASP A 40 -7.27 -4.18 6.63
C ASP A 40 -6.59 -4.04 5.25
N ASP A 41 -7.19 -3.29 4.32
CA ASP A 41 -6.66 -3.14 2.97
C ASP A 41 -5.59 -2.05 2.90
N LYS A 42 -5.78 -0.93 3.62
CA LYS A 42 -4.77 0.10 3.79
C LYS A 42 -3.55 -0.44 4.54
N LEU A 43 -3.73 -1.32 5.52
CA LEU A 43 -2.64 -1.98 6.23
C LEU A 43 -1.82 -2.88 5.30
N LYS A 44 -2.46 -3.72 4.47
CA LYS A 44 -1.76 -4.54 3.47
C LYS A 44 -1.02 -3.69 2.42
N ALA A 45 -1.62 -2.59 1.99
CA ALA A 45 -0.98 -1.65 1.07
C ALA A 45 0.28 -1.05 1.70
N TYR A 46 0.21 -0.69 2.98
CA TYR A 46 1.34 -0.13 3.71
C TYR A 46 2.47 -1.15 3.93
N GLU A 47 2.14 -2.39 4.30
CA GLU A 47 3.12 -3.48 4.40
C GLU A 47 3.80 -3.75 3.05
N THR A 48 3.03 -3.72 1.95
CA THR A 48 3.54 -3.85 0.58
C THR A 48 4.49 -2.70 0.25
N PHE A 49 4.12 -1.46 0.57
CA PHE A 49 4.96 -0.28 0.37
C PHE A 49 6.30 -0.40 1.10
N ILE A 50 6.30 -0.78 2.38
CA ILE A 50 7.54 -0.99 3.15
C ILE A 50 8.41 -2.07 2.48
N SER A 51 7.81 -3.17 2.04
CA SER A 51 8.54 -4.27 1.38
C SER A 51 9.18 -3.85 0.06
N VAL A 52 8.48 -3.04 -0.74
CA VAL A 52 8.94 -2.60 -2.08
C VAL A 52 9.99 -1.48 -1.97
N PHE A 53 9.72 -0.46 -1.15
CA PHE A 53 10.52 0.76 -1.12
C PHE A 53 11.51 0.83 0.05
N GLY A 54 11.40 -0.06 1.04
CA GLY A 54 12.22 -0.02 2.25
C GLY A 54 12.01 1.24 3.08
N ASN A 55 10.80 1.83 3.00
CA ASN A 55 10.43 3.08 3.64
C ASN A 55 9.16 2.87 4.48
N ASP A 56 9.20 3.31 5.74
CA ASP A 56 8.12 3.22 6.74
C ASP A 56 7.58 4.61 7.14
N ASP A 57 7.83 5.64 6.34
CA ASP A 57 7.20 6.95 6.51
C ASP A 57 5.77 6.92 5.96
N ILE A 58 4.78 7.06 6.86
CA ILE A 58 3.35 7.08 6.49
C ILE A 58 3.02 8.21 5.52
N SER A 59 3.64 9.38 5.66
CA SER A 59 3.34 10.50 4.77
C SER A 59 3.75 10.19 3.32
N THR A 60 4.92 9.56 3.15
CA THR A 60 5.42 9.08 1.86
C THR A 60 4.52 7.97 1.31
N PHE A 61 4.08 7.03 2.15
CA PHE A 61 3.10 6.02 1.74
C PHE A 61 1.80 6.68 1.24
N GLU A 62 1.20 7.59 2.02
CA GLU A 62 -0.06 8.24 1.66
C GLU A 62 0.05 9.10 0.39
N GLU A 63 1.19 9.75 0.15
CA GLU A 63 1.45 10.50 -1.08
C GLU A 63 1.65 9.57 -2.29
N SER A 64 2.33 8.44 -2.09
CA SER A 64 2.61 7.48 -3.16
C SER A 64 1.37 6.64 -3.53
N PHE A 65 0.53 6.28 -2.57
CA PHE A 65 -0.55 5.29 -2.76
C PHE A 65 -1.64 5.83 -3.69
N GLN A 66 -1.89 5.12 -4.80
CA GLN A 66 -2.88 5.50 -5.81
C GLN A 66 -4.16 4.66 -5.74
N GLY A 67 -4.17 3.56 -4.99
CA GLY A 67 -5.34 2.71 -4.80
C GLY A 67 -5.10 1.25 -5.16
N PHE A 68 -6.21 0.51 -5.23
CA PHE A 68 -6.26 -0.91 -5.58
C PHE A 68 -6.80 -1.10 -6.99
N TYR A 69 -6.14 -1.96 -7.79
CA TYR A 69 -6.45 -2.22 -9.19
C TYR A 69 -6.20 -3.69 -9.55
N ASP A 70 -7.03 -4.24 -10.44
CA ASP A 70 -6.91 -5.63 -10.89
C ASP A 70 -5.67 -5.86 -11.78
N SER A 71 -5.17 -4.80 -12.42
CA SER A 71 -3.95 -4.83 -13.23
C SER A 71 -3.35 -3.43 -13.46
N GLU A 72 -2.12 -3.40 -13.96
CA GLU A 72 -1.47 -2.17 -14.47
C GLU A 72 -2.32 -1.46 -15.54
N ASP A 73 -2.97 -2.23 -16.41
CA ASP A 73 -3.80 -1.69 -17.50
C ASP A 73 -5.09 -1.04 -16.99
N ASP A 74 -5.68 -1.58 -15.91
CA ASP A 74 -6.88 -1.02 -15.28
C ASP A 74 -6.58 0.35 -14.65
N PHE A 75 -5.47 0.46 -13.91
CA PHE A 75 -4.97 1.75 -13.44
C PHE A 75 -4.70 2.72 -14.59
N THR A 76 -4.05 2.24 -15.66
CA THR A 76 -3.71 3.08 -16.81
C THR A 76 -4.95 3.61 -17.52
N TYR A 77 -6.00 2.80 -17.65
CA TYR A 77 -7.28 3.24 -18.21
C TYR A 77 -7.89 4.36 -17.36
N GLN A 78 -7.97 4.16 -16.05
CA GLN A 78 -8.51 5.15 -15.12
C GLN A 78 -7.69 6.46 -15.15
N LEU A 79 -6.36 6.36 -15.15
CA LEU A 79 -5.46 7.51 -15.22
C LEU A 79 -5.66 8.33 -16.52
N VAL A 80 -5.76 7.65 -17.67
CA VAL A 80 -5.97 8.28 -18.97
C VAL A 80 -7.29 9.05 -19.01
N GLU A 81 -8.35 8.45 -18.45
CA GLU A 81 -9.68 9.07 -18.36
C GLU A 81 -9.70 10.26 -17.39
N ASP A 82 -9.21 10.07 -16.15
CA ASP A 82 -9.25 11.08 -15.09
C ASP A 82 -8.39 12.31 -15.42
N CYS A 83 -7.24 12.09 -16.05
CA CYS A 83 -6.35 13.18 -16.47
C CYS A 83 -6.71 13.74 -17.86
N GLY A 84 -7.68 13.15 -18.55
CA GLY A 84 -8.15 13.63 -19.86
C GLY A 84 -7.08 13.61 -20.95
N TYR A 85 -6.21 12.60 -20.96
CA TYR A 85 -5.10 12.46 -21.93
C TYR A 85 -5.60 12.49 -23.39
N LEU A 86 -6.81 11.98 -23.62
CA LEU A 86 -7.42 11.87 -24.94
C LEU A 86 -8.53 12.91 -25.19
N SER A 87 -8.81 13.82 -24.25
CA SER A 87 -9.95 14.76 -24.33
C SER A 87 -9.92 15.70 -25.54
N ASN A 88 -8.73 15.97 -26.10
CA ASN A 88 -8.57 16.81 -27.30
C ASN A 88 -8.23 16.00 -28.56
N VAL A 89 -8.30 14.67 -28.49
CA VAL A 89 -8.01 13.77 -29.60
C VAL A 89 -9.33 13.39 -30.27
N PRO A 90 -9.46 13.47 -31.61
CA PRO A 90 -10.65 12.98 -32.30
C PRO A 90 -10.91 11.51 -31.95
N GLU A 91 -12.16 11.14 -31.67
CA GLU A 91 -12.56 9.78 -31.28
C GLU A 91 -12.06 8.71 -32.27
N THR A 92 -12.03 9.05 -33.57
CA THR A 92 -11.51 8.18 -34.63
C THR A 92 -10.04 7.84 -34.49
N VAL A 93 -9.26 8.70 -33.84
CA VAL A 93 -7.83 8.51 -33.53
C VAL A 93 -7.68 7.91 -32.13
N ALA A 94 -8.45 8.39 -31.14
CA ALA A 94 -8.38 7.94 -29.75
C ALA A 94 -8.59 6.43 -29.61
N ARG A 95 -9.44 5.81 -30.43
CA ARG A 95 -9.65 4.34 -30.46
C ARG A 95 -8.42 3.50 -30.80
N TYR A 96 -7.34 4.12 -31.28
CA TYR A 96 -6.06 3.45 -31.57
C TYR A 96 -5.01 3.72 -30.49
N PHE A 97 -5.37 4.38 -29.39
CA PHE A 97 -4.47 4.53 -28.24
C PHE A 97 -4.16 3.14 -27.66
N ASP A 98 -2.88 2.87 -27.49
CA ASP A 98 -2.36 1.58 -27.06
C ASP A 98 -2.12 1.61 -25.55
N TYR A 99 -3.18 1.29 -24.78
CA TYR A 99 -3.15 1.33 -23.32
C TYR A 99 -2.08 0.39 -22.73
N GLU A 100 -1.91 -0.81 -23.28
CA GLU A 100 -0.91 -1.78 -22.81
C GLU A 100 0.53 -1.24 -22.95
N LYS A 101 0.85 -0.59 -24.08
CA LYS A 101 2.18 0.02 -24.24
C LYS A 101 2.39 1.20 -23.32
N PHE A 102 1.37 2.03 -23.13
CA PHE A 102 1.46 3.18 -22.24
C PHE A 102 1.61 2.74 -20.78
N SER A 103 0.81 1.74 -20.37
CA SER A 103 0.87 1.06 -19.08
C SER A 103 2.28 0.55 -18.79
N ARG A 104 2.86 -0.23 -19.70
CA ARG A 104 4.25 -0.71 -19.55
C ARG A 104 5.23 0.43 -19.30
N ASP A 105 5.13 1.52 -20.06
CA ASP A 105 6.07 2.64 -19.92
C ASP A 105 5.86 3.37 -18.57
N LEU A 106 4.61 3.53 -18.09
CA LEU A 106 4.29 4.09 -16.78
C LEU A 106 4.87 3.27 -15.61
N PHE A 107 4.71 1.95 -15.64
CA PHE A 107 5.19 1.05 -14.57
C PHE A 107 6.69 0.75 -14.65
N MET A 108 7.36 1.17 -15.73
CA MET A 108 8.82 1.14 -15.81
C MET A 108 9.49 2.34 -15.12
N SER A 109 8.80 3.47 -14.95
CA SER A 109 9.40 4.70 -14.40
C SER A 109 8.60 5.36 -13.29
N ASP A 110 7.31 5.59 -13.49
CA ASP A 110 6.52 6.53 -12.68
C ASP A 110 5.71 5.82 -11.60
N TYR A 111 5.39 4.55 -11.80
CA TYR A 111 4.55 3.76 -10.90
C TYR A 111 5.14 2.38 -10.60
N HIS A 112 4.66 1.78 -9.51
CA HIS A 112 4.93 0.40 -9.12
C HIS A 112 3.59 -0.30 -8.83
N TYR A 113 3.45 -1.53 -9.33
CA TYR A 113 2.28 -2.38 -9.07
C TYR A 113 2.73 -3.63 -8.32
N ASP A 114 2.19 -3.86 -7.13
CA ASP A 114 2.43 -5.09 -6.36
C ASP A 114 1.19 -5.46 -5.52
N ASN A 115 0.82 -6.74 -5.52
CA ASN A 115 -0.36 -7.28 -4.82
C ASN A 115 -1.68 -6.52 -5.06
N GLY A 116 -1.87 -5.95 -6.25
CA GLY A 116 -3.06 -5.16 -6.56
C GLY A 116 -2.98 -3.70 -6.12
N PHE A 117 -1.91 -3.27 -5.47
CA PHE A 117 -1.71 -1.88 -5.05
C PHE A 117 -0.83 -1.14 -6.03
N VAL A 118 -1.22 0.09 -6.35
CA VAL A 118 -0.42 1.00 -7.18
C VAL A 118 0.19 2.08 -6.31
N PHE A 119 1.50 2.28 -6.47
CA PHE A 119 2.27 3.34 -5.84
C PHE A 119 2.92 4.21 -6.91
N ARG A 120 2.94 5.51 -6.69
CA ARG A 120 3.74 6.45 -7.48
C ARG A 120 5.17 6.49 -6.94
N ASN A 121 6.15 6.47 -7.83
CA ASN A 121 7.55 6.68 -7.47
C ASN A 121 7.77 8.17 -7.16
N ILE A 122 8.01 8.51 -5.89
CA ILE A 122 8.23 9.87 -5.38
C ILE A 122 9.63 10.08 -4.81
#